data_AF-A0A7S3VHE3-F1
#
_entry.id   AF-A0A7S3VHE3-F1
#
_cell.length_a   1.000
_cell.length_b   1.000
_cell.length_c   1.000
_cell.angle_alpha   90.00
_cell.angle_beta   90.00
_cell.angle_gamma   90.00
#
_symmetry.space_group_name_H-M   'P 1'
#
loop_
_entity.id
_entity.type
_entity.pdbx_description
1 polymer ?
#
loop_
_entity_poly.entity_id
_entity_poly.type
_entity_poly.pdbx_seq_one_letter_code
_entity_poly.pdbx_strand_id
1 'polypeptide(L)'
;MKLLPESLQQEAATAALVAGSVLYYLDTQVLPSLMREHKLHAAWAAAGKRYHDTLWKHNYSYDRDLRYSAISKNQVLEHIQHTQPKSMAEHVDKMVASNSKIYNAFTPGSKRLMIWHSQPSLH
;
A
#
# COMPACT_ATOMS: atom_id res chain seq x y z
N MET A 1 4.12 -80.22 -30.64
CA MET A 1 3.81 -78.84 -30.20
C MET A 1 2.32 -78.79 -29.87
N LYS A 2 1.88 -78.08 -28.81
CA LYS A 2 0.46 -77.99 -28.43
C LYS A 2 -0.22 -77.00 -29.39
N LEU A 3 -1.06 -77.50 -30.30
CA LEU A 3 -1.71 -76.72 -31.36
C LEU A 3 -3.16 -76.33 -31.02
N LEU A 4 -3.89 -77.19 -30.29
CA LEU A 4 -5.22 -76.89 -29.76
C LEU A 4 -5.22 -77.09 -28.24
N PRO A 5 -5.99 -76.27 -27.52
CA PRO A 5 -6.20 -76.45 -26.09
C PRO A 5 -7.25 -77.52 -25.80
N GLU A 6 -7.32 -77.92 -24.53
CA GLU A 6 -8.29 -78.92 -24.04
C GLU A 6 -9.74 -78.42 -24.14
N SER A 7 -9.95 -77.10 -24.07
CA SER A 7 -11.24 -76.47 -24.35
C SER A 7 -11.03 -75.06 -24.91
N LEU A 8 -11.38 -74.87 -26.18
CA LEU A 8 -11.33 -73.55 -26.83
C LEU A 8 -12.27 -72.55 -26.16
N GLN A 9 -13.43 -73.00 -25.67
CA GLN A 9 -14.37 -72.12 -24.95
C GLN A 9 -13.81 -71.67 -23.60
N GLN A 10 -13.07 -72.52 -22.90
CA GLN A 10 -12.47 -72.15 -21.62
C GLN A 10 -11.36 -71.11 -21.80
N GLU A 11 -10.51 -71.27 -22.82
CA GLU A 11 -9.48 -70.28 -23.15
C GLU A 11 -10.09 -68.97 -23.67
N ALA A 12 -11.15 -69.03 -24.47
CA ALA A 12 -11.86 -67.84 -24.92
C ALA A 12 -12.56 -67.10 -23.76
N ALA A 13 -13.20 -67.83 -22.83
CA ALA A 13 -13.87 -67.26 -21.67
C ALA A 13 -12.87 -66.65 -20.68
N THR A 14 -11.72 -67.28 -20.47
CA THR A 14 -10.66 -66.72 -19.63
C THR A 14 -10.04 -65.48 -20.27
N ALA A 15 -9.80 -65.47 -21.58
CA ALA A 15 -9.37 -64.27 -22.30
C ALA A 15 -10.39 -63.12 -22.18
N ALA A 16 -11.69 -63.41 -22.34
CA ALA A 16 -12.75 -62.43 -22.18
C ALA A 16 -12.84 -61.88 -20.74
N LEU A 17 -12.65 -62.74 -19.74
CA LEU A 17 -12.66 -62.34 -18.33
C LEU A 17 -11.45 -61.46 -17.98
N VAL A 18 -10.26 -61.81 -18.47
CA VAL A 18 -9.05 -60.98 -18.29
C VAL A 18 -9.24 -59.63 -18.98
N ALA A 19 -9.65 -59.61 -20.25
CA ALA A 19 -9.90 -58.37 -20.98
C ALA A 19 -10.97 -57.50 -20.29
N GLY A 20 -12.07 -58.10 -19.83
CA GLY A 20 -13.13 -57.41 -19.10
C GLY A 20 -12.66 -56.83 -17.77
N SER A 21 -11.85 -57.57 -17.01
CA SER A 21 -11.27 -57.10 -15.75
C SER A 21 -10.30 -55.94 -15.94
N VAL A 22 -9.48 -55.99 -17.00
CA VAL A 22 -8.55 -54.92 -17.38
C VAL A 22 -9.33 -53.68 -17.80
N LEU A 23 -10.37 -53.84 -18.62
CA LEU A 23 -11.22 -52.72 -19.05
C LEU A 23 -11.87 -52.04 -17.84
N TYR A 24 -12.43 -52.84 -16.93
CA TYR A 24 -13.03 -52.33 -15.70
C TYR A 24 -12.03 -51.59 -14.82
N TYR A 25 -10.84 -52.16 -14.60
CA TYR A 25 -9.79 -51.52 -13.81
C TYR A 25 -9.30 -50.22 -14.47
N LEU A 26 -9.15 -50.22 -15.79
CA LEU A 26 -8.69 -49.07 -16.55
C LEU A 26 -9.71 -47.92 -16.48
N ASP A 27 -11.00 -48.21 -16.65
CA ASP A 27 -12.06 -47.21 -16.61
C ASP A 27 -12.34 -46.68 -15.19
N THR A 28 -12.16 -47.50 -14.16
CA THR A 28 -12.50 -47.10 -12.78
C THR A 28 -11.33 -46.58 -11.96
N GLN A 29 -10.11 -47.09 -12.18
CA GLN A 29 -8.95 -46.75 -11.35
C GLN A 29 -7.92 -45.90 -12.11
N VAL A 30 -7.60 -46.26 -13.35
CA VAL A 30 -6.50 -45.63 -14.11
C VAL A 30 -6.96 -44.36 -14.80
N LEU A 31 -8.00 -44.41 -15.63
CA LEU A 31 -8.47 -43.24 -16.37
C LEU A 31 -8.97 -42.12 -15.45
N PRO A 32 -9.69 -42.38 -14.35
CA PRO A 32 -10.14 -41.28 -13.48
C PRO A 32 -8.97 -40.59 -12.77
N SER A 33 -7.96 -41.33 -12.33
CA SER A 33 -6.77 -40.73 -11.70
C SER A 33 -5.97 -39.91 -12.73
N LEU A 34 -5.72 -40.47 -13.91
CA LEU A 34 -5.00 -39.81 -14.98
C LEU A 34 -5.74 -38.57 -15.52
N MET A 35 -7.06 -38.66 -15.67
CA MET A 35 -7.89 -37.52 -16.09
C MET A 35 -7.98 -36.43 -15.03
N ARG A 36 -7.96 -36.76 -13.74
CA ARG A 36 -7.97 -35.75 -12.67
C ARG A 36 -6.72 -34.88 -12.76
N GLU A 37 -5.54 -35.49 -12.83
CA GLU A 37 -4.28 -34.76 -12.96
C GLU A 37 -4.23 -33.98 -14.27
N HIS A 38 -4.51 -34.64 -15.39
CA HIS A 38 -4.44 -34.01 -16.71
C HIS A 38 -5.43 -32.83 -16.85
N LYS A 39 -6.70 -33.04 -16.47
CA LYS A 39 -7.71 -31.98 -16.58
C LYS A 39 -7.47 -30.86 -15.58
N LEU A 40 -6.89 -31.13 -14.41
CA LEU A 40 -6.52 -30.07 -13.46
C LEU A 40 -5.47 -29.15 -14.08
N HIS A 41 -4.39 -29.71 -14.62
CA HIS A 41 -3.35 -28.92 -15.29
C HIS A 41 -3.88 -28.20 -16.52
N ALA A 42 -4.65 -28.89 -17.38
CA ALA A 42 -5.23 -28.30 -18.58
C ALA A 42 -6.23 -27.17 -18.26
N ALA A 43 -7.08 -27.35 -17.26
CA ALA A 43 -8.06 -26.34 -16.84
C ALA A 43 -7.36 -25.11 -16.25
N TRP A 44 -6.35 -25.30 -15.40
CA TRP A 44 -5.56 -24.19 -14.87
C TRP A 44 -4.79 -23.44 -15.96
N ALA A 45 -4.18 -24.14 -16.91
CA ALA A 45 -3.49 -23.52 -18.03
C ALA A 45 -4.46 -22.74 -18.94
N ALA A 46 -5.63 -23.31 -19.26
CA ALA A 46 -6.61 -22.68 -20.13
C ALA A 46 -7.33 -21.49 -19.46
N ALA A 47 -7.69 -21.62 -18.18
CA ALA A 47 -8.40 -20.58 -17.44
C ALA A 47 -7.45 -19.53 -16.84
N GLY A 48 -6.15 -19.82 -16.73
CA GLY A 48 -5.18 -19.04 -15.95
C GLY A 48 -5.23 -17.55 -16.21
N LYS A 49 -5.23 -17.12 -17.48
CA LYS A 49 -5.30 -15.69 -17.83
C LYS A 49 -6.60 -15.04 -17.33
N ARG A 50 -7.76 -15.60 -17.71
CA ARG A 50 -9.08 -15.04 -17.34
C ARG A 50 -9.32 -15.11 -15.83
N TYR A 51 -8.84 -16.15 -15.18
CA TYR A 51 -8.92 -16.32 -13.74
C TYR A 51 -8.13 -15.22 -13.01
N HIS A 52 -6.88 -14.99 -13.39
CA HIS A 52 -6.06 -13.92 -12.81
C HIS A 52 -6.62 -12.53 -13.10
N ASP A 53 -7.09 -12.27 -14.33
CA ASP A 53 -7.75 -11.00 -14.67
C ASP A 53 -9.01 -10.76 -13.81
N THR A 54 -9.76 -11.82 -13.51
CA THR A 54 -10.95 -11.74 -12.66
C THR A 54 -10.56 -11.48 -11.21
N LEU A 55 -9.59 -12.23 -10.68
CA LEU A 55 -9.04 -12.02 -9.34
C LEU A 55 -8.49 -10.61 -9.16
N TRP A 56 -7.75 -10.11 -10.14
CA TRP A 56 -7.19 -8.76 -10.16
C TRP A 56 -8.27 -7.71 -9.97
N LYS A 57 -9.37 -7.80 -10.73
CA LYS A 57 -10.50 -6.85 -10.65
C LYS A 57 -11.27 -6.91 -9.33
N HIS A 58 -11.33 -8.07 -8.68
CA HIS A 58 -12.02 -8.22 -7.40
C HIS A 58 -11.13 -7.89 -6.20
N ASN A 59 -9.82 -7.78 -6.41
CA ASN A 59 -8.89 -7.49 -5.33
C ASN A 59 -8.85 -5.98 -5.03
N TYR A 60 -9.43 -5.59 -3.90
CA TYR A 60 -9.41 -4.20 -3.44
C TYR A 60 -8.11 -3.78 -2.73
N SER A 61 -7.03 -4.57 -2.84
CA SER A 61 -5.75 -4.24 -2.19
C SER A 61 -4.97 -3.14 -2.90
N TYR A 62 -5.11 -3.00 -4.21
CA TYR A 62 -4.28 -2.10 -5.02
C TYR A 62 -4.64 -0.63 -4.81
N ASP A 63 -5.94 -0.33 -4.74
CA ASP A 63 -6.44 1.05 -4.60
C ASP A 63 -6.76 1.40 -3.14
N ARG A 64 -6.04 0.78 -2.17
CA ARG A 64 -6.27 1.06 -0.74
C ARG A 64 -6.02 2.52 -0.40
N ASP A 65 -5.08 3.16 -1.07
CA ASP A 65 -4.71 4.55 -0.80
C ASP A 65 -5.86 5.52 -1.07
N LEU A 66 -6.74 5.21 -2.04
CA LEU A 66 -7.93 6.01 -2.34
C LEU A 66 -8.98 5.99 -1.23
N ARG A 67 -8.87 5.07 -0.25
CA ARG A 67 -9.76 5.03 0.92
C ARG A 67 -9.36 6.05 1.98
N TYR A 68 -8.11 6.47 1.99
CA TYR A 68 -7.62 7.47 2.92
C TYR A 68 -7.91 8.88 2.41
N SER A 69 -7.85 9.85 3.30
CA SER A 69 -8.03 11.25 2.93
C SER A 69 -6.97 11.64 1.88
N ALA A 70 -7.44 12.20 0.75
CA ALA A 70 -6.56 12.79 -0.25
C ALA A 70 -5.87 14.07 0.25
N ILE A 71 -6.37 14.66 1.35
CA ILE A 71 -5.74 15.81 1.99
C ILE A 71 -4.47 15.32 2.68
N SER A 72 -3.32 15.73 2.14
CA SER A 72 -2.03 15.35 2.69
C SER A 72 -1.83 15.96 4.08
N LYS A 73 -0.96 15.33 4.89
CA LYS A 73 -0.63 15.87 6.20
C LYS A 73 -0.06 17.30 6.11
N ASN A 74 0.63 17.62 5.01
CA ASN A 74 1.18 18.95 4.76
C ASN A 74 0.06 19.99 4.60
N GLN A 75 -0.95 19.71 3.78
CA GLN A 75 -2.10 20.60 3.61
C GLN A 75 -2.87 20.82 4.92
N VAL A 76 -2.98 19.78 5.75
CA VAL A 76 -3.56 19.90 7.08
C VAL A 76 -2.73 20.85 7.96
N LEU A 77 -1.40 20.71 7.97
CA LEU A 77 -0.51 21.57 8.77
C LEU A 77 -0.52 23.01 8.29
N GLU A 78 -0.52 23.25 6.98
CA GLU A 78 -0.64 24.58 6.39
C GLU A 78 -1.96 25.25 6.75
N HIS A 79 -3.07 24.51 6.74
CA HIS A 79 -4.37 25.07 7.10
C HIS A 79 -4.49 25.36 8.61
N ILE A 80 -3.92 24.50 9.47
CA ILE A 80 -3.96 24.70 10.93
C ILE A 80 -3.00 25.81 11.35
N GLN A 81 -1.78 25.80 10.82
CA GLN A 81 -0.67 26.71 11.17
C GLN A 81 -0.44 27.76 10.08
N HIS A 82 -1.53 28.28 9.49
CA HIS A 82 -1.50 29.22 8.37
C HIS A 82 -0.77 30.53 8.69
N THR A 83 -0.71 30.92 9.97
CA THR A 83 0.06 32.07 10.42
C THR A 83 0.85 31.71 11.68
N GLN A 84 2.10 32.19 11.74
CA GLN A 84 2.91 32.03 12.92
C GLN A 84 2.34 32.89 14.06
N PRO A 85 2.16 32.35 15.28
CA PRO A 85 1.67 33.13 16.40
C PRO A 85 2.69 34.21 16.78
N LYS A 86 2.21 35.42 17.12
CA LYS A 86 3.07 36.51 17.57
C LYS A 86 3.68 36.16 18.92
N SER A 87 4.98 36.38 19.07
CA SER A 87 5.69 36.16 20.33
C SER A 87 5.58 37.39 21.23
N MET A 88 5.34 37.16 22.53
CA MET A 88 5.40 38.24 23.53
C MET A 88 6.81 38.82 23.65
N ALA A 89 7.85 37.99 23.50
CA ALA A 89 9.23 38.43 23.53
C ALA A 89 9.52 39.44 22.40
N GLU A 90 8.99 39.18 21.20
CA GLU A 90 9.13 40.08 20.06
C GLU A 90 8.50 41.47 20.34
N HIS A 91 7.38 41.50 21.07
CA HIS A 91 6.78 42.76 21.50
C HIS A 91 7.68 43.50 22.50
N VAL A 92 8.14 42.82 23.54
CA VAL A 92 9.00 43.41 24.57
C VAL A 92 10.29 43.94 23.95
N ASP A 93 10.96 43.18 23.09
CA ASP A 93 12.21 43.59 22.45
C ASP A 93 12.03 44.84 21.58
N LYS A 94 10.96 44.88 20.78
CA LYS A 94 10.64 46.06 19.95
C LYS A 94 10.33 47.29 20.80
N MET A 95 9.62 47.11 21.91
CA MET A 95 9.26 48.19 22.82
C MET A 95 10.47 48.69 23.60
N VAL A 96 11.33 47.81 24.10
CA VAL A 96 12.58 48.17 24.78
C VAL A 96 13.53 48.91 23.84
N ALA A 97 13.69 48.42 22.61
CA ALA A 97 14.53 49.09 21.60
C ALA A 97 14.00 50.50 21.28
N SER A 98 12.69 50.68 21.21
CA SER A 98 12.06 51.99 20.98
C SER A 98 12.20 52.90 22.20
N ASN A 99 11.92 52.38 23.39
CA ASN A 99 12.00 53.13 24.65
C ASN A 99 13.43 53.51 25.00
N SER A 100 14.43 52.71 24.61
CA SER A 100 15.84 53.08 24.78
C SER A 100 16.18 54.35 23.99
N LYS A 101 15.63 54.54 22.79
CA LYS A 101 15.81 55.78 22.02
C LYS A 101 15.16 56.97 22.72
N ILE A 102 13.97 56.78 23.27
CA ILE A 102 13.26 57.81 24.05
C ILE A 102 14.06 58.18 25.30
N TYR A 103 14.53 57.19 26.06
CA TYR A 103 15.36 57.39 27.24
C TYR A 103 16.63 58.18 26.88
N ASN A 104 17.32 57.77 25.81
CA ASN A 104 18.54 58.45 25.39
C ASN A 104 18.30 59.92 25.01
N ALA A 105 17.16 60.25 24.41
CA ALA A 105 16.85 61.60 23.95
C ALA A 105 16.33 62.53 25.07
N PHE A 106 15.62 62.00 26.07
CA PHE A 106 14.83 62.82 27.00
C PHE A 106 15.19 62.67 28.48
N THR A 107 16.07 61.74 28.87
CA THR A 107 16.40 61.54 30.29
C THR A 107 17.65 62.31 30.72
N PRO A 108 17.60 63.11 31.82
CA PRO A 108 18.72 63.95 32.28
C PRO A 108 20.04 63.24 32.60
N GLY A 109 20.03 61.92 32.78
CA GLY A 109 21.24 61.09 32.97
C GLY A 109 21.80 60.46 31.68
N SER A 110 21.16 60.67 30.53
CA SER A 110 21.62 60.15 29.24
C SER A 110 22.78 60.98 28.69
N LYS A 111 23.80 60.29 28.17
CA LYS A 111 24.94 60.91 27.49
C LYS A 111 24.54 61.73 26.25
N ARG A 112 23.40 61.43 25.63
CA ARG A 112 22.92 62.06 24.38
C ARG A 112 21.60 62.79 24.58
N LEU A 113 21.41 63.40 25.74
CA LEU A 113 20.22 64.18 26.06
C LEU A 113 20.03 65.34 25.07
N MET A 114 18.85 65.41 24.47
CA MET A 114 18.54 66.39 23.41
C MET A 114 18.15 67.77 23.94
N ILE A 115 17.90 67.93 25.24
CA ILE A 115 17.44 69.22 25.80
C ILE A 115 18.42 70.36 25.51
N TRP A 116 19.73 70.06 25.50
CA TRP A 116 20.80 71.00 25.21
C TRP A 116 20.85 71.42 23.74
N HIS A 117 20.27 70.64 22.83
CA HIS A 117 20.07 71.02 21.43
C HIS A 117 18.80 71.88 21.25
N SER A 118 17.76 71.66 22.06
CA SER A 118 16.51 72.43 21.97
C SER A 118 16.52 73.74 22.75
N GLN A 119 17.21 73.80 23.89
CA GLN A 119 17.35 74.98 24.72
C GLN A 119 18.85 75.21 24.96
N PRO A 120 19.49 76.12 24.20
CA PRO A 120 20.87 76.48 24.44
C PRO A 120 21.01 77.10 25.84
N SER A 121 22.17 76.90 26.47
CA SER A 121 22.45 77.35 27.84
C SER A 121 22.27 78.86 28.00
N LEU A 122 21.80 79.29 29.16
CA LEU A 122 21.74 80.70 29.58
C LEU A 122 23.13 81.21 30.01
N HIS A 123 24.09 81.15 29.08
CA HIS A 123 25.44 81.70 29.24
C HIS A 123 25.62 82.94 28.38
#